data_AF-A0A8J3ZEM7-F1
#
_entry.id   AF-A0A8J3ZEM7-F1
#
_cell.length_a   1.000
_cell.length_b   1.000
_cell.length_c   1.000
_cell.angle_alpha   90.00
_cell.angle_beta   90.00
_cell.angle_gamma   90.00
#
_symmetry.space_group_name_H-M   'P 1'
#
loop_
_entity.id
_entity.type
_entity.pdbx_description
1 polymer ?
#
loop_
_entity_poly.entity_id
_entity_poly.type
_entity_poly.pdbx_seq_one_letter_code
_entity_poly.pdbx_strand_id
1 'polypeptide(L)'
;MSAPAFRPISTPRAFEAILLQLKEAIGAGHLRAGSRLPSERELASQFGVSRASVREALRVLEALGLVGTRRGADNGAVLLSEPGNAFTTVLDLLVALRHVPLADVVEFRVMLETNAVRRLASDPGSALETLRSLLDRMADPALDQASFHQLDASFHVTLVRSAGNRLVNLVETAADSTLRSLIADVALVANDWSSVRPRLIAEHQAIYDAIAAAEAGLAEERTAAHVRFWGDAVIAASHDLS
;
A
#
# COMPACT_ATOMS: atom_id res chain seq x y z
N MET A 1 -7.20 -33.33 -39.22
CA MET A 1 -6.39 -32.10 -39.15
C MET A 1 -5.14 -32.42 -38.35
N SER A 2 -3.95 -32.24 -38.93
CA SER A 2 -2.68 -32.57 -38.25
C SER A 2 -2.35 -31.52 -37.20
N ALA A 3 -1.90 -31.95 -36.01
CA ALA A 3 -1.42 -31.04 -34.98
C ALA A 3 -0.18 -30.28 -35.48
N PRO A 4 0.00 -28.99 -35.11
CA PRO A 4 1.13 -28.20 -35.58
C PRO A 4 2.46 -28.80 -35.10
N ALA A 5 3.43 -28.87 -36.02
CA ALA A 5 4.74 -29.52 -35.84
C ALA A 5 5.71 -28.76 -34.92
N PHE A 6 5.34 -27.56 -34.46
CA PHE A 6 6.21 -26.70 -33.65
C PHE A 6 5.42 -26.11 -32.48
N ARG A 7 6.06 -26.11 -31.30
CA ARG A 7 5.60 -25.36 -30.13
C ARG A 7 6.28 -23.98 -30.13
N PRO A 8 5.57 -22.90 -29.74
CA PRO A 8 6.19 -21.59 -29.58
C PRO A 8 7.41 -21.69 -28.67
N ILE A 9 8.55 -21.17 -29.14
CA ILE A 9 9.77 -21.07 -28.34
C ILE A 9 9.56 -19.93 -27.34
N SER A 10 9.45 -20.25 -26.05
CA SER A 10 9.60 -19.27 -24.97
C SER A 10 11.06 -19.30 -24.56
N THR A 11 11.84 -18.34 -25.05
CA THR A 11 13.02 -17.91 -24.30
C THR A 11 12.58 -17.53 -22.88
N PRO A 12 13.42 -17.67 -21.83
CA PRO A 12 13.16 -16.94 -20.58
C PRO A 12 12.91 -15.49 -21.01
N ARG A 13 11.74 -14.95 -20.66
CA ARG A 13 11.30 -13.70 -21.27
C ARG A 13 12.38 -12.68 -20.93
N ALA A 14 12.93 -11.98 -21.91
CA ALA A 14 14.12 -11.14 -21.71
C ALA A 14 14.02 -10.20 -20.49
N PHE A 15 12.79 -9.83 -20.10
CA PHE A 15 12.51 -9.12 -18.85
C PHE A 15 12.94 -9.84 -17.57
N GLU A 16 12.79 -11.16 -17.45
CA GLU A 16 13.14 -11.95 -16.26
C GLU A 16 14.66 -11.92 -16.05
N ALA A 17 15.43 -12.08 -17.12
CA ALA A 17 16.89 -11.99 -17.10
C ALA A 17 17.35 -10.56 -16.76
N ILE A 18 16.70 -9.54 -17.34
CA ILE A 18 16.97 -8.13 -17.03
C ILE A 18 16.67 -7.81 -15.56
N LEU A 19 15.53 -8.29 -15.03
CA LEU A 19 15.15 -8.12 -13.63
C LEU A 19 16.16 -8.77 -12.68
N LEU A 20 16.62 -9.98 -13.00
CA LEU A 20 17.63 -10.68 -12.21
C LEU A 20 18.94 -9.89 -12.16
N GLN A 21 19.45 -9.44 -13.30
CA GLN A 21 20.69 -8.64 -13.35
C GLN A 21 20.54 -7.28 -12.66
N LEU A 22 19.38 -6.63 -12.76
CA LEU A 22 19.11 -5.40 -12.01
C LEU A 22 19.13 -5.66 -10.50
N LYS A 23 18.50 -6.74 -10.03
CA LYS A 23 18.53 -7.14 -8.62
C LYS A 23 19.96 -7.40 -8.14
N GLU A 24 20.77 -8.08 -8.94
CA GLU A 24 22.20 -8.32 -8.65
C GLU A 24 23.00 -7.02 -8.61
N ALA A 25 22.82 -6.12 -9.58
CA ALA A 25 23.50 -4.83 -9.63
C ALA A 25 23.13 -3.92 -8.46
N ILE A 26 21.87 -3.94 -8.02
CA ILE A 26 21.41 -3.25 -6.81
C ILE A 26 22.04 -3.89 -5.55
N GLY A 27 22.03 -5.23 -5.46
CA GLY A 27 22.63 -5.97 -4.34
C GLY A 27 24.15 -5.75 -4.21
N ALA A 28 24.84 -5.60 -5.34
CA ALA A 28 26.26 -5.25 -5.39
C ALA A 28 26.55 -3.75 -5.15
N GLY A 29 25.51 -2.91 -5.05
CA GLY A 29 25.65 -1.47 -4.80
C GLY A 29 26.04 -0.63 -6.02
N HIS A 30 26.11 -1.22 -7.22
CA HIS A 30 26.36 -0.52 -8.49
C HIS A 30 25.18 0.39 -8.90
N LEU A 31 23.97 0.01 -8.48
CA LEU A 31 22.76 0.80 -8.64
C LEU A 31 22.11 1.02 -7.27
N ARG A 32 21.52 2.19 -7.08
CA ARG A 32 20.78 2.55 -5.85
C ARG A 32 19.42 3.13 -6.20
N ALA A 33 18.50 3.11 -5.24
CA ALA A 33 17.28 3.93 -5.28
C ALA A 33 17.59 5.37 -5.74
N GLY A 34 16.81 5.89 -6.67
CA GLY A 34 17.00 7.20 -7.31
C GLY A 34 18.03 7.23 -8.45
N SER A 35 18.78 6.14 -8.68
CA SER A 35 19.76 6.09 -9.78
C SER A 35 19.07 6.11 -11.14
N ARG A 36 19.67 6.82 -12.08
CA ARG A 36 19.31 6.73 -13.50
C ARG A 36 19.81 5.41 -14.06
N LEU A 37 18.94 4.72 -14.79
CA LEU A 37 19.35 3.59 -15.62
C LEU A 37 19.98 4.11 -16.93
N PRO A 38 20.92 3.37 -17.53
CA PRO A 38 21.39 3.65 -18.88
C PRO A 38 20.24 3.72 -19.89
N SER A 39 20.45 4.38 -21.02
CA SER A 39 19.44 4.48 -22.07
C SER A 39 19.02 3.10 -22.60
N GLU A 40 17.82 2.98 -23.18
CA GLU A 40 17.37 1.72 -23.81
C GLU A 40 18.40 1.16 -24.81
N ARG A 41 19.12 2.05 -25.51
CA ARG A 41 20.15 1.67 -26.49
C ARG A 41 21.37 1.06 -25.80
N GLU A 42 21.83 1.67 -24.72
CA GLU A 42 22.97 1.18 -23.94
C GLU A 42 22.64 -0.12 -23.24
N LEU A 43 21.46 -0.21 -22.60
CA LEU A 43 20.98 -1.45 -21.99
C LEU A 43 20.85 -2.58 -23.02
N ALA A 44 20.33 -2.30 -24.21
CA ALA A 44 20.24 -3.30 -25.28
C ALA A 44 21.63 -3.81 -25.70
N SER A 45 22.59 -2.90 -25.81
CA SER A 45 23.98 -3.27 -26.11
C SER A 45 24.64 -4.06 -24.98
N GLN A 46 24.38 -3.72 -23.72
CA GLN A 46 24.98 -4.39 -22.55
C GLN A 46 24.39 -5.78 -22.33
N PHE A 47 23.07 -5.92 -22.45
CA PHE A 47 22.37 -7.19 -22.26
C PHE A 47 22.43 -8.11 -23.49
N GLY A 48 22.86 -7.60 -24.65
CA GLY A 48 22.89 -8.37 -25.90
C GLY A 48 21.49 -8.72 -26.42
N VAL A 49 20.49 -7.85 -26.18
CA VAL A 49 19.10 -8.07 -26.59
C VAL A 49 18.59 -6.92 -27.46
N SER A 50 17.41 -7.10 -28.06
CA SER A 50 16.78 -6.03 -28.84
C SER A 50 16.34 -4.86 -27.94
N ARG A 51 16.32 -3.64 -28.50
CA ARG A 51 15.74 -2.47 -27.82
C ARG A 51 14.28 -2.68 -27.42
N ALA A 52 13.52 -3.44 -28.22
CA ALA A 52 12.13 -3.77 -27.92
C ALA A 52 12.02 -4.61 -26.63
N SER A 53 12.90 -5.58 -26.46
CA SER A 53 12.98 -6.42 -25.27
C SER A 53 13.34 -5.63 -24.01
N VAL A 54 14.28 -4.68 -24.12
CA VAL A 54 14.61 -3.76 -23.00
C VAL A 54 13.40 -2.89 -22.64
N ARG A 55 12.73 -2.33 -23.65
CA ARG A 55 11.55 -1.48 -23.43
C ARG A 55 10.43 -2.25 -22.75
N GLU A 56 10.18 -3.49 -23.16
CA GLU A 56 9.20 -4.37 -22.52
C GLU A 56 9.59 -4.63 -21.05
N ALA A 57 10.85 -4.92 -20.78
CA ALA A 57 11.33 -5.12 -19.41
C ALA A 57 11.16 -3.87 -18.54
N LEU A 58 11.53 -2.69 -19.05
CA LEU A 58 11.35 -1.42 -18.33
C LEU A 58 9.86 -1.12 -18.06
N ARG A 59 8.96 -1.44 -19.00
CA ARG A 59 7.50 -1.31 -18.78
C ARG A 59 6.98 -2.25 -17.69
N VAL A 60 7.47 -3.48 -17.63
CA VAL A 60 7.12 -4.42 -16.55
C VAL A 60 7.63 -3.90 -15.20
N LEU A 61 8.88 -3.43 -15.15
CA LEU A 61 9.47 -2.85 -13.94
C LEU A 61 8.74 -1.57 -13.49
N GLU A 62 8.26 -0.77 -14.44
CA GLU A 62 7.42 0.40 -14.18
C GLU A 62 6.05 -0.01 -13.61
N ALA A 63 5.41 -1.03 -14.19
CA ALA A 63 4.17 -1.59 -13.66
C ALA A 63 4.34 -2.21 -12.25
N LEU A 64 5.51 -2.78 -11.97
CA LEU A 64 5.88 -3.28 -10.63
C LEU A 64 6.27 -2.15 -9.65
N GLY A 65 6.27 -0.89 -10.08
CA GLY A 65 6.61 0.25 -9.23
C GLY A 65 8.07 0.26 -8.79
N LEU A 66 8.97 -0.33 -9.58
CA LEU A 66 10.42 -0.36 -9.33
C LEU A 66 11.17 0.68 -10.16
N VAL A 67 10.60 1.05 -11.31
CA VAL A 67 11.13 2.05 -12.23
C VAL A 67 10.10 3.15 -12.46
N GLY A 68 10.54 4.39 -12.58
CA GLY A 68 9.70 5.49 -13.03
C GLY A 68 10.38 6.32 -14.11
N THR A 69 9.69 7.36 -14.56
CA THR A 69 10.21 8.33 -15.52
C THR A 69 10.34 9.71 -14.88
N ARG A 70 11.51 10.35 -15.00
CA ARG A 70 11.69 11.74 -14.55
C ARG A 70 11.40 12.69 -15.70
N ARG A 71 10.50 13.67 -15.50
CA ARG A 71 10.19 14.71 -16.51
C ARG A 71 11.31 15.76 -16.55
N GLY A 72 11.79 16.11 -17.75
CA GLY A 72 12.82 17.16 -17.96
C GLY A 72 13.70 16.87 -19.19
N ALA A 73 14.70 17.74 -19.44
CA ALA A 73 15.59 17.68 -20.61
C ALA A 73 16.39 16.36 -20.76
N ASP A 74 16.53 15.61 -19.66
CA ASP A 74 17.17 14.29 -19.61
C ASP A 74 16.14 13.18 -19.35
N ASN A 75 15.32 12.87 -20.36
CA ASN A 75 14.38 11.75 -20.31
C ASN A 75 15.11 10.43 -20.03
N GLY A 76 14.74 9.71 -18.97
CA GLY A 76 15.34 8.42 -18.63
C GLY A 76 14.61 7.67 -17.53
N ALA A 77 14.76 6.34 -17.56
CA ALA A 77 14.25 5.46 -16.52
C ALA A 77 15.06 5.63 -15.22
N VAL A 78 14.38 5.73 -14.09
CA VAL A 78 15.00 5.86 -12.76
C VAL A 78 14.50 4.76 -11.84
N LEU A 79 15.38 4.23 -10.99
CA LEU A 79 14.95 3.34 -9.91
C LEU A 79 14.21 4.15 -8.86
N LEU A 80 13.01 3.73 -8.50
CA LEU A 80 12.21 4.45 -7.50
C LEU A 80 12.79 4.25 -6.10
N SER A 81 12.72 5.31 -5.28
CA SER A 81 13.17 5.28 -3.89
C SER A 81 12.10 4.80 -2.92
N GLU A 82 10.84 4.93 -3.31
CA GLU A 82 9.69 4.40 -2.60
C GLU A 82 9.03 3.34 -3.49
N PRO A 83 8.57 2.22 -2.91
CA PRO A 83 7.83 1.22 -3.66
C PRO A 83 6.55 1.84 -4.24
N GLY A 84 6.30 1.62 -5.53
CA GLY A 84 5.03 1.99 -6.14
C GLY A 84 3.86 1.15 -5.65
N ASN A 85 2.68 1.38 -6.21
CA ASN A 85 1.42 0.76 -5.76
C ASN A 85 1.25 -0.71 -6.20
N ALA A 86 2.28 -1.36 -6.73
CA ALA A 86 2.15 -2.70 -7.33
C ALA A 86 1.68 -3.75 -6.32
N PHE A 87 2.14 -3.68 -5.07
CA PHE A 87 1.72 -4.61 -4.03
C PHE A 87 0.23 -4.43 -3.70
N THR A 88 -0.25 -3.18 -3.60
CA THR A 88 -1.68 -2.85 -3.47
C THR A 88 -2.48 -3.40 -4.65
N THR A 89 -2.05 -3.15 -5.89
CA THR A 89 -2.76 -3.63 -7.09
C THR A 89 -2.86 -5.16 -7.11
N VAL A 90 -1.81 -5.88 -6.71
CA VAL A 90 -1.85 -7.34 -6.62
C VAL A 90 -2.82 -7.78 -5.53
N LEU A 91 -2.81 -7.14 -4.36
CA LEU A 91 -3.75 -7.46 -3.28
C LEU A 91 -5.21 -7.20 -3.69
N ASP A 92 -5.49 -6.06 -4.33
CA ASP A 92 -6.82 -5.73 -4.87
C ASP A 92 -7.32 -6.83 -5.81
N LEU A 93 -6.46 -7.31 -6.72
CA LEU A 93 -6.80 -8.40 -7.64
C LEU A 93 -7.04 -9.73 -6.90
N LEU A 94 -6.24 -10.05 -5.89
CA LEU A 94 -6.42 -11.27 -5.10
C LEU A 94 -7.74 -11.25 -4.31
N VAL A 95 -8.14 -10.08 -3.80
CA VAL A 95 -9.43 -9.88 -3.15
C VAL A 95 -10.58 -9.99 -4.15
N ALA A 96 -10.47 -9.32 -5.30
CA ALA A 96 -11.47 -9.35 -6.36
C ALA A 96 -11.68 -10.78 -6.94
N LEU A 97 -10.59 -11.54 -7.08
CA LEU A 97 -10.61 -12.95 -7.49
C LEU A 97 -11.00 -13.92 -6.37
N ARG A 98 -11.30 -13.41 -5.15
CA ARG A 98 -11.69 -14.20 -3.98
C ARG A 98 -10.63 -15.21 -3.53
N HIS A 99 -9.37 -14.98 -3.89
CA HIS A 99 -8.23 -15.74 -3.37
C HIS A 99 -7.85 -15.30 -1.95
N VAL A 100 -8.13 -14.03 -1.61
CA VAL A 100 -7.99 -13.49 -0.26
C VAL A 100 -9.36 -12.96 0.17
N PRO A 101 -10.04 -13.62 1.13
CA PRO A 101 -11.25 -13.09 1.74
C PRO A 101 -11.02 -11.72 2.37
N LEU A 102 -11.98 -10.80 2.25
CA LEU A 102 -11.86 -9.48 2.84
C LEU A 102 -11.75 -9.52 4.38
N ALA A 103 -12.41 -10.50 5.01
CA ALA A 103 -12.27 -10.76 6.45
C ALA A 103 -10.82 -11.05 6.87
N ASP A 104 -10.04 -11.74 6.03
CA ASP A 104 -8.62 -12.01 6.32
C ASP A 104 -7.78 -10.74 6.23
N VAL A 105 -8.13 -9.79 5.35
CA VAL A 105 -7.49 -8.47 5.28
C VAL A 105 -7.79 -7.65 6.54
N VAL A 106 -9.03 -7.70 7.03
CA VAL A 106 -9.44 -7.03 8.28
C VAL A 106 -8.67 -7.59 9.48
N GLU A 107 -8.66 -8.91 9.66
CA GLU A 107 -7.91 -9.53 10.77
C GLU A 107 -6.40 -9.33 10.66
N PHE A 108 -5.86 -9.29 9.44
CA PHE A 108 -4.47 -8.95 9.21
C PHE A 108 -4.14 -7.53 9.71
N ARG A 109 -4.98 -6.53 9.41
CA ARG A 109 -4.84 -5.18 9.96
C ARG A 109 -4.95 -5.16 11.47
N VAL A 110 -5.93 -5.86 12.06
CA VAL A 110 -6.05 -5.97 13.52
C VAL A 110 -4.74 -6.47 14.13
N MET A 111 -4.13 -7.50 13.57
CA MET A 111 -2.85 -8.03 14.05
C MET A 111 -1.72 -7.01 13.97
N LEU A 112 -1.59 -6.28 12.85
CA LEU A 112 -0.52 -5.30 12.67
C LEU A 112 -0.71 -4.07 13.54
N GLU A 113 -1.91 -3.51 13.56
CA GLU A 113 -2.20 -2.27 14.26
C GLU A 113 -2.20 -2.45 15.78
N THR A 114 -2.74 -3.57 16.30
CA THR A 114 -2.68 -3.85 17.75
C THR A 114 -1.25 -4.01 18.25
N ASN A 115 -0.38 -4.67 17.46
CA ASN A 115 1.04 -4.74 17.78
C ASN A 115 1.69 -3.35 17.80
N ALA A 116 1.32 -2.49 16.85
CA ALA A 116 1.86 -1.16 16.73
C ALA A 116 1.44 -0.24 17.89
N VAL A 117 0.15 -0.24 18.26
CA VAL A 117 -0.34 0.60 19.37
C VAL A 117 0.19 0.15 20.73
N ARG A 118 0.39 -1.17 20.94
CA ARG A 118 1.08 -1.69 22.13
C ARG A 118 2.46 -1.07 22.30
N ARG A 119 3.22 -1.01 21.20
CA ARG A 119 4.58 -0.45 21.18
C ARG A 119 4.57 1.06 21.37
N LEU A 120 3.65 1.75 20.70
CA LEU A 120 3.45 3.20 20.85
C LEU A 120 3.07 3.60 22.28
N ALA A 121 2.25 2.81 22.97
CA ALA A 121 1.91 3.06 24.37
C ALA A 121 3.13 2.95 25.30
N SER A 122 4.17 2.21 24.89
CA SER A 122 5.42 2.08 25.66
C SER A 122 6.46 3.14 25.29
N ASP A 123 6.57 3.47 24.01
CA ASP A 123 7.51 4.46 23.47
C ASP A 123 6.87 5.17 22.26
N PRO A 124 6.13 6.26 22.49
CA PRO A 124 5.40 6.95 21.42
C PRO A 124 6.31 7.77 20.48
N GLY A 125 7.51 8.15 20.91
CA GLY A 125 8.38 9.05 20.16
C GLY A 125 7.65 10.30 19.63
N SER A 126 7.93 10.67 18.38
CA SER A 126 7.26 11.77 17.67
C SER A 126 5.91 11.38 17.03
N ALA A 127 5.49 10.12 17.18
CA ALA A 127 4.26 9.64 16.55
C ALA A 127 3.01 10.29 17.16
N LEU A 128 2.99 10.54 18.47
CA LEU A 128 1.87 11.22 19.13
C LEU A 128 1.62 12.62 18.58
N GLU A 129 2.65 13.39 18.25
CA GLU A 129 2.47 14.72 17.64
C GLU A 129 1.84 14.60 16.25
N THR A 130 2.28 13.62 15.47
CA THR A 130 1.74 13.35 14.13
C THR A 130 0.28 12.89 14.19
N LEU A 131 -0.04 11.94 15.09
CA LEU A 131 -1.39 11.44 15.30
C LEU A 131 -2.33 12.54 15.78
N ARG A 132 -1.88 13.41 16.70
CA ARG A 132 -2.65 14.57 17.16
C ARG A 132 -2.97 15.51 15.99
N SER A 133 -1.97 15.85 15.17
CA SER A 133 -2.16 16.70 14.00
C SER A 133 -3.16 16.11 12.99
N LEU A 134 -3.16 14.80 12.79
CA LEU A 134 -4.13 14.13 11.93
C LEU A 134 -5.56 14.22 12.50
N LEU A 135 -5.73 13.98 13.80
CA LEU A 135 -7.03 14.10 14.48
C LEU A 135 -7.59 15.53 14.39
N ASP A 136 -6.76 16.54 14.62
CA ASP A 136 -7.17 17.94 14.56
C ASP A 136 -7.67 18.32 13.14
N ARG A 137 -7.02 17.78 12.11
CA ARG A 137 -7.44 17.98 10.71
C ARG A 137 -8.72 17.21 10.38
N MET A 138 -8.90 15.99 10.91
CA MET A 138 -10.13 15.21 10.75
C MET A 138 -11.34 15.88 11.41
N ALA A 139 -11.10 16.63 12.49
CA ALA A 139 -12.12 17.36 13.22
C ALA A 139 -12.61 18.63 12.51
N ASP A 140 -11.93 19.13 11.47
CA ASP A 140 -12.32 20.33 10.73
C ASP A 140 -13.68 20.14 10.03
N PRO A 141 -14.77 20.80 10.44
CA PRO A 141 -16.10 20.60 9.85
C PRO A 141 -16.15 20.81 8.33
N ALA A 142 -15.26 21.64 7.77
CA ALA A 142 -15.18 21.91 6.33
C ALA A 142 -14.53 20.78 5.51
N LEU A 143 -13.96 19.77 6.15
CA LEU A 143 -13.31 18.64 5.47
C LEU A 143 -14.35 17.76 4.76
N ASP A 144 -14.15 17.56 3.46
CA ASP A 144 -14.97 16.63 2.66
C ASP A 144 -14.69 15.16 3.03
N GLN A 145 -15.62 14.28 2.66
CA GLN A 145 -15.56 12.85 3.00
C GLN A 145 -14.34 12.13 2.39
N ALA A 146 -13.96 12.48 1.16
CA ALA A 146 -12.83 11.83 0.49
C ALA A 146 -11.51 12.22 1.16
N SER A 147 -11.36 13.50 1.50
CA SER A 147 -10.22 14.01 2.26
C SER A 147 -10.19 13.43 3.67
N PHE A 148 -11.34 13.25 4.34
CA PHE A 148 -11.42 12.58 5.64
C PHE A 148 -10.85 11.15 5.57
N HIS A 149 -11.29 10.34 4.61
CA HIS A 149 -10.80 8.96 4.47
C HIS A 149 -9.29 8.89 4.16
N GLN A 150 -8.71 9.93 3.54
CA GLN A 150 -7.25 10.02 3.36
C GLN A 150 -6.52 10.27 4.69
N LEU A 151 -7.10 11.09 5.58
CA LEU A 151 -6.54 11.35 6.91
C LEU A 151 -6.71 10.14 7.83
N ASP A 152 -7.85 9.47 7.76
CA ASP A 152 -8.15 8.21 8.44
C ASP A 152 -7.10 7.13 8.10
N ALA A 153 -6.89 6.87 6.80
CA ALA A 153 -5.82 5.98 6.32
C ALA A 153 -4.43 6.41 6.83
N SER A 154 -4.15 7.72 6.81
CA SER A 154 -2.89 8.26 7.31
C SER A 154 -2.71 8.03 8.82
N PHE A 155 -3.80 8.03 9.59
CA PHE A 155 -3.78 7.72 11.02
C PHE A 155 -3.35 6.27 11.24
N HIS A 156 -4.02 5.31 10.62
CA HIS A 156 -3.71 3.87 10.70
C HIS A 156 -2.28 3.55 10.25
N VAL A 157 -1.88 4.08 9.09
CA VAL A 157 -0.51 3.93 8.58
C VAL A 157 0.53 4.54 9.54
N THR A 158 0.21 5.65 10.21
CA THR A 158 1.10 6.27 11.21
C THR A 158 1.27 5.40 12.45
N LEU A 159 0.20 4.74 12.92
CA LEU A 159 0.30 3.77 14.02
C LEU A 159 1.35 2.71 13.70
N VAL A 160 1.19 2.05 12.55
CA VAL A 160 2.05 0.94 12.12
C VAL A 160 3.48 1.38 11.80
N ARG A 161 3.66 2.54 11.16
CA ARG A 161 4.99 3.09 10.83
C ARG A 161 5.88 3.29 12.06
N SER A 162 5.25 3.60 13.17
CA SER A 162 5.93 3.81 14.45
C SER A 162 6.56 2.54 15.01
N ALA A 163 6.13 1.35 14.56
CA ALA A 163 6.74 0.07 14.93
C ALA A 163 8.12 -0.18 14.28
N GLY A 164 8.51 0.61 13.27
CA GLY A 164 9.85 0.64 12.68
C GLY A 164 10.18 -0.48 11.69
N ASN A 165 9.23 -1.37 11.36
CA ASN A 165 9.44 -2.43 10.38
C ASN A 165 8.95 -2.01 8.99
N ARG A 166 9.87 -1.74 8.06
CA ARG A 166 9.55 -1.26 6.70
C ARG A 166 8.71 -2.23 5.87
N LEU A 167 8.89 -3.54 6.05
CA LEU A 167 8.08 -4.54 5.34
C LEU A 167 6.64 -4.51 5.84
N VAL A 168 6.45 -4.44 7.16
CA VAL A 168 5.13 -4.31 7.78
C VAL A 168 4.43 -3.05 7.27
N ASN A 169 5.14 -1.91 7.21
CA ASN A 169 4.58 -0.66 6.69
C ASN A 169 4.12 -0.77 5.24
N LEU A 170 4.89 -1.47 4.39
CA LEU A 170 4.55 -1.68 2.99
C LEU A 170 3.27 -2.52 2.85
N VAL A 171 3.20 -3.62 3.60
CA VAL A 171 2.05 -4.54 3.54
C VAL A 171 0.81 -3.89 4.13
N GLU A 172 0.94 -3.13 5.22
CA GLU A 172 -0.17 -2.37 5.80
C GLU A 172 -0.71 -1.30 4.84
N THR A 173 0.18 -0.54 4.20
CA THR A 173 -0.25 0.49 3.24
C THR A 173 -1.07 -0.13 2.11
N ALA A 174 -0.75 -1.36 1.70
CA ALA A 174 -1.56 -2.08 0.72
C ALA A 174 -2.90 -2.55 1.29
N ALA A 175 -2.92 -3.18 2.48
CA ALA A 175 -4.14 -3.64 3.12
C ALA A 175 -5.14 -2.49 3.39
N ASP A 176 -4.65 -1.38 3.93
CA ASP A 176 -5.43 -0.16 4.13
C ASP A 176 -5.97 0.41 2.81
N SER A 177 -5.11 0.53 1.78
CA SER A 177 -5.53 1.05 0.49
C SER A 177 -6.56 0.15 -0.20
N THR A 178 -6.45 -1.17 -0.08
CA THR A 178 -7.45 -2.12 -0.61
C THR A 178 -8.80 -1.92 0.07
N LEU A 179 -8.84 -1.83 1.40
CA LEU A 179 -10.07 -1.55 2.14
C LEU A 179 -10.63 -0.17 1.80
N ARG A 180 -9.79 0.85 1.66
CA ARG A 180 -10.21 2.22 1.31
C ARG A 180 -10.83 2.30 -0.08
N SER A 181 -10.31 1.57 -1.07
CA SER A 181 -10.91 1.51 -2.41
C SER A 181 -12.33 0.94 -2.33
N LEU A 182 -12.52 -0.14 -1.56
CA LEU A 182 -13.84 -0.73 -1.34
C LEU A 182 -14.76 0.19 -0.53
N ILE A 183 -14.24 0.89 0.48
CA ILE A 183 -14.96 1.92 1.22
C ILE A 183 -15.37 3.04 0.26
N ALA A 184 -14.54 3.50 -0.65
CA ALA A 184 -14.92 4.56 -1.60
C ALA A 184 -16.06 4.09 -2.52
N ASP A 185 -16.01 2.84 -2.98
CA ASP A 185 -17.05 2.23 -3.81
C ASP A 185 -18.38 2.04 -3.05
N VAL A 186 -18.29 1.71 -1.75
CA VAL A 186 -19.44 1.51 -0.84
C VAL A 186 -19.97 2.81 -0.23
N ALA A 187 -19.10 3.77 0.10
CA ALA A 187 -19.45 5.03 0.76
C ALA A 187 -20.17 6.00 -0.19
N LEU A 188 -20.05 5.79 -1.50
CA LEU A 188 -20.99 6.34 -2.50
C LEU A 188 -22.44 5.88 -2.26
N VAL A 189 -22.66 4.83 -1.47
CA VAL A 189 -23.97 4.21 -1.16
C VAL A 189 -24.41 4.48 0.29
N ALA A 190 -23.50 4.84 1.20
CA ALA A 190 -23.82 5.09 2.61
C ALA A 190 -24.53 6.46 2.80
N ASN A 191 -25.86 6.42 2.87
CA ASN A 191 -26.76 7.59 2.94
C ASN A 191 -26.62 8.49 4.19
N ASP A 192 -25.70 8.24 5.14
CA ASP A 192 -25.61 9.01 6.40
C ASP A 192 -24.17 9.24 6.90
N TRP A 193 -23.37 9.94 6.09
CA TRP A 193 -22.04 10.41 6.50
C TRP A 193 -22.07 11.27 7.78
N SER A 194 -23.16 12.01 8.00
CA SER A 194 -23.36 12.87 9.18
C SER A 194 -23.34 12.11 10.51
N SER A 195 -23.82 10.87 10.56
CA SER A 195 -23.76 10.04 11.77
C SER A 195 -22.45 9.24 11.89
N VAL A 196 -21.87 8.85 10.77
CA VAL A 196 -20.61 8.08 10.71
C VAL A 196 -19.41 8.90 11.17
N ARG A 197 -19.28 10.12 10.65
CA ARG A 197 -18.09 10.95 10.87
C ARG A 197 -17.79 11.25 12.35
N PRO A 198 -18.74 11.69 13.18
CA PRO A 198 -18.46 11.95 14.60
C PRO A 198 -18.01 10.70 15.36
N ARG A 199 -18.52 9.53 14.97
CA ARG A 199 -18.15 8.26 15.59
C ARG A 199 -16.72 7.87 15.24
N LEU A 200 -16.32 7.97 13.97
CA LEU A 200 -14.92 7.72 13.56
C LEU A 200 -13.95 8.59 14.35
N ILE A 201 -14.19 9.90 14.41
CA ILE A 201 -13.36 10.85 15.17
C ILE A 201 -13.27 10.44 16.65
N ALA A 202 -14.40 10.10 17.28
CA ALA A 202 -14.44 9.70 18.68
C ALA A 202 -13.64 8.41 18.94
N GLU A 203 -13.73 7.43 18.05
CA GLU A 203 -12.99 6.17 18.14
C GLU A 203 -11.47 6.39 17.96
N HIS A 204 -11.04 7.18 16.96
CA HIS A 204 -9.62 7.51 16.80
C HIS A 204 -9.07 8.33 17.98
N GLN A 205 -9.86 9.27 18.52
CA GLN A 205 -9.50 10.02 19.72
C GLN A 205 -9.32 9.07 20.92
N ALA A 206 -10.21 8.10 21.08
CA ALA A 206 -10.12 7.11 22.15
C ALA A 206 -8.88 6.21 22.01
N ILE A 207 -8.50 5.82 20.79
CA ILE A 207 -7.25 5.09 20.53
C ILE A 207 -6.05 5.96 20.92
N TYR A 208 -6.02 7.21 20.45
CA TYR A 208 -4.96 8.16 20.79
C TYR A 208 -4.80 8.34 22.29
N ASP A 209 -5.91 8.53 23.02
CA ASP A 209 -5.88 8.80 24.46
C ASP A 209 -5.32 7.61 25.24
N ALA A 210 -5.66 6.38 24.83
CA ALA A 210 -5.11 5.17 25.43
C ALA A 210 -3.59 5.05 25.19
N ILE A 211 -3.12 5.40 23.99
CA ILE A 211 -1.68 5.44 23.68
C ILE A 211 -0.98 6.52 24.53
N ALA A 212 -1.54 7.73 24.58
CA ALA A 212 -0.97 8.85 25.33
C ALA A 212 -0.94 8.61 26.85
N ALA A 213 -1.89 7.84 27.38
CA ALA A 213 -1.94 7.40 28.76
C ALA A 213 -1.05 6.18 29.08
N ALA A 214 -0.31 5.66 28.09
CA ALA A 214 0.48 4.42 28.18
C ALA A 214 -0.34 3.16 28.56
N GLU A 215 -1.63 3.14 28.22
CA GLU A 215 -2.54 2.02 28.49
C GLU A 215 -2.57 1.05 27.30
N ALA A 216 -1.49 0.29 27.13
CA ALA A 216 -1.30 -0.60 25.97
C ALA A 216 -2.50 -1.56 25.71
N GLY A 217 -3.01 -2.21 26.76
CA GLY A 217 -4.15 -3.13 26.62
C GLY A 217 -5.43 -2.43 26.15
N LEU A 218 -5.70 -1.22 26.63
CA LEU A 218 -6.85 -0.45 26.21
C LEU A 218 -6.68 0.07 24.77
N ALA A 219 -5.47 0.48 24.40
CA ALA A 219 -5.18 0.89 23.03
C ALA A 219 -5.41 -0.26 22.04
N GLU A 220 -4.95 -1.47 22.37
CA GLU A 220 -5.19 -2.67 21.58
C GLU A 220 -6.67 -3.00 21.44
N GLU A 221 -7.42 -2.99 22.54
CA GLU A 221 -8.86 -3.27 22.54
C GLU A 221 -9.61 -2.29 21.64
N ARG A 222 -9.35 -0.99 21.81
CA ARG A 222 -10.01 0.08 21.03
C ARG A 222 -9.66 0.00 19.55
N THR A 223 -8.39 -0.23 19.21
CA THR A 223 -7.95 -0.40 17.82
C THR A 223 -8.60 -1.63 17.19
N ALA A 224 -8.58 -2.78 17.86
CA ALA A 224 -9.18 -4.00 17.32
C ALA A 224 -10.70 -3.85 17.12
N ALA A 225 -11.41 -3.25 18.08
CA ALA A 225 -12.84 -3.02 17.99
C ALA A 225 -13.19 -2.08 16.82
N HIS A 226 -12.44 -0.99 16.66
CA HIS A 226 -12.62 -0.03 15.57
C HIS A 226 -12.40 -0.70 14.19
N VAL A 227 -11.25 -1.36 13.98
CA VAL A 227 -10.91 -1.96 12.68
C VAL A 227 -11.90 -3.06 12.30
N ARG A 228 -12.31 -3.91 13.25
CA ARG A 228 -13.31 -4.97 12.98
C ARG A 228 -14.67 -4.39 12.66
N PHE A 229 -15.15 -3.43 13.47
CA PHE A 229 -16.48 -2.86 13.27
C PHE A 229 -16.64 -2.24 11.87
N TRP A 230 -15.67 -1.43 11.44
CA TRP A 230 -15.72 -0.80 10.11
C TRP A 230 -15.38 -1.79 9.00
N GLY A 231 -14.48 -2.75 9.23
CA GLY A 231 -14.22 -3.85 8.29
C GLY A 231 -15.46 -4.68 7.99
N ASP A 232 -16.20 -5.08 9.02
CA ASP A 232 -17.45 -5.85 8.90
C ASP A 232 -18.53 -5.05 8.17
N ALA A 233 -18.62 -3.74 8.44
CA ALA A 233 -19.55 -2.85 7.73
C ALA A 233 -19.25 -2.79 6.22
N VAL A 234 -17.96 -2.73 5.84
CA VAL A 234 -17.53 -2.77 4.44
C VAL A 234 -17.81 -4.12 3.80
N ILE A 235 -17.52 -5.21 4.51
CA ILE A 235 -17.81 -6.58 4.04
C ILE A 235 -19.30 -6.73 3.76
N ALA A 236 -20.16 -6.33 4.70
CA ALA A 236 -21.61 -6.41 4.54
C ALA A 236 -22.09 -5.63 3.31
N ALA A 237 -21.64 -4.39 3.16
CA ALA A 237 -22.03 -3.56 2.02
C ALA A 237 -21.47 -4.05 0.67
N SER A 238 -20.29 -4.70 0.68
CA SER A 238 -19.73 -5.28 -0.55
C SER A 238 -20.54 -6.47 -1.07
N HIS A 239 -21.23 -7.19 -0.19
CA HIS A 239 -22.13 -8.29 -0.57
C HIS A 239 -23.43 -7.80 -1.21
N ASP A 240 -23.92 -6.62 -0.81
CA ASP A 240 -25.15 -6.03 -1.36
C ASP A 240 -24.98 -5.50 -2.80
N LEU A 241 -23.74 -5.33 -3.27
CA LEU A 241 -23.39 -4.84 -4.61
C LEU A 241 -23.14 -5.96 -5.64
N SER A 242 -23.10 -7.23 -5.20
CA SER A 242 -22.78 -8.41 -6.03
C SER A 242 -23.96 -9.34 -6.22
#